data_AF-A0A183G6H7-F1
#
_entry.id   AF-A0A183G6H7-F1
#
_cell.length_a   1.000
_cell.length_b   1.000
_cell.length_c   1.000
_cell.angle_alpha   90.00
_cell.angle_beta   90.00
_cell.angle_gamma   90.00
#
_symmetry.space_group_name_H-M   'P 1'
#
loop_
_entity.id
_entity.type
_entity.pdbx_description
1 polymer ?
#
loop_
_entity_poly.entity_id
_entity_poly.type
_entity_poly.pdbx_seq_one_letter_code
_entity_poly.pdbx_strand_id
1 'polypeptide(L)'
;MYGAECWPATKEVEARLSVMETKMLRWTTGVTRMDRIRNDVIRQKFGVSPIAGKMGEVRLRLYGHVLRGKEDSVRKIGLELGVSGKWPRGRPKQRWLV
;
A
#
# COMPACT_ATOMS: atom_id res chain seq x y z
N MET A 1 6.90 7.11 0.04
CA MET A 1 5.55 7.41 0.57
C MET A 1 5.60 7.26 2.07
N TYR A 2 5.40 8.36 2.80
CA TYR A 2 5.33 8.29 4.25
C TYR A 2 4.02 7.61 4.69
N GLY A 3 4.07 6.73 5.69
CA GLY A 3 2.89 6.09 6.27
C GLY A 3 2.28 4.91 5.49
N ALA A 4 2.69 4.66 4.25
CA ALA A 4 2.18 3.53 3.44
C ALA A 4 2.49 2.14 4.04
N GLU A 5 3.36 2.09 5.05
CA GLU A 5 3.74 0.90 5.80
C GLU A 5 2.56 0.26 6.55
N CYS A 6 1.63 1.08 7.05
CA CYS A 6 0.51 0.64 7.91
C CYS A 6 -0.86 0.82 7.26
N TRP A 7 -0.93 1.16 5.97
CA TRP A 7 -2.21 1.36 5.29
C TRP A 7 -2.91 0.03 5.05
N PRO A 8 -4.24 -0.06 5.29
CA PRO A 8 -5.03 -1.19 4.81
C PRO A 8 -5.17 -1.05 3.29
N ALA A 9 -4.16 -1.51 2.55
CA ALA A 9 -4.16 -1.43 1.10
C ALA A 9 -5.07 -2.52 0.53
N THR A 10 -6.35 -2.21 0.44
CA THR A 10 -7.28 -2.99 -0.38
C THR A 10 -6.97 -2.73 -1.86
N LYS A 11 -7.30 -3.70 -2.72
CA LYS A 11 -7.17 -3.55 -4.18
C LYS A 11 -7.86 -2.27 -4.70
N GLU A 12 -8.95 -1.88 -4.07
CA GLU A 12 -9.68 -0.66 -4.41
C GLU A 12 -8.87 0.61 -4.12
N VAL A 13 -8.22 0.69 -2.94
CA VAL A 13 -7.37 1.83 -2.58
C VAL A 13 -6.18 1.92 -3.53
N GLU A 14 -5.54 0.80 -3.86
CA GLU A 14 -4.44 0.74 -4.83
C GLU A 14 -4.88 1.22 -6.23
N ALA A 15 -6.06 0.80 -6.68
CA ALA A 15 -6.62 1.25 -7.95
C ALA A 15 -6.92 2.77 -7.97
N ARG A 16 -7.52 3.29 -6.90
CA ARG A 16 -7.81 4.74 -6.76
C ARG A 16 -6.51 5.56 -6.81
N LEU A 17 -5.46 5.10 -6.13
CA LEU A 17 -4.14 5.75 -6.15
C LEU A 17 -3.50 5.69 -7.54
N SER A 18 -3.62 4.57 -8.26
CA SER A 18 -3.11 4.46 -9.63
C SER A 18 -3.82 5.40 -10.61
N VAL A 19 -5.13 5.60 -10.43
CA VAL A 19 -5.90 6.57 -11.24
C VAL A 19 -5.46 8.00 -10.92
N MET A 20 -5.27 8.33 -9.64
CA MET A 20 -4.78 9.64 -9.21
C MET A 20 -3.40 9.94 -9.79
N GLU A 21 -2.45 9.01 -9.67
CA GLU A 21 -1.11 9.11 -10.26
C GLU A 21 -1.19 9.39 -11.77
N THR A 22 -1.93 8.56 -12.50
CA THR A 22 -2.08 8.71 -13.95
C THR A 22 -2.69 10.05 -14.34
N LYS A 23 -3.69 10.53 -13.58
CA LYS A 23 -4.34 11.82 -13.81
C LYS A 23 -3.35 12.97 -13.60
N MET A 24 -2.54 12.91 -12.54
CA MET A 24 -1.51 13.91 -12.26
C MET A 24 -0.44 13.94 -13.35
N LEU A 25 0.07 12.77 -13.78
CA LEU A 25 1.08 12.68 -14.82
C LEU A 25 0.58 13.18 -16.20
N ARG A 26 -0.70 12.93 -16.52
CA ARG A 26 -1.33 13.45 -17.75
C ARG A 26 -1.51 14.96 -17.69
N TRP A 27 -1.91 15.48 -16.52
CA TRP A 27 -2.10 16.91 -16.35
C TRP A 27 -0.78 17.68 -16.47
N THR A 28 0.31 17.20 -15.86
CA THR A 28 1.63 17.83 -15.96
C THR A 28 2.23 17.79 -17.36
N THR A 29 1.87 16.79 -18.17
CA THR A 29 2.31 16.68 -19.58
C THR A 29 1.40 17.37 -20.57
N GLY A 30 0.25 17.90 -20.13
CA GLY A 30 -0.79 18.43 -21.02
C GLY A 30 -1.43 17.37 -21.92
N VAL A 31 -1.26 16.07 -21.61
CA VAL A 31 -1.78 14.98 -22.44
C VAL A 31 -3.25 14.74 -22.14
N THR A 32 -4.07 14.93 -23.16
CA THR A 32 -5.50 14.72 -23.13
C THR A 32 -5.86 13.27 -23.49
N ARG A 33 -7.16 12.94 -23.47
CA ARG A 33 -7.63 11.65 -23.97
C ARG A 33 -7.53 11.53 -25.50
N MET A 34 -7.53 12.65 -26.23
CA MET A 34 -7.49 12.66 -27.70
C MET A 34 -6.15 12.18 -28.25
N ASP A 35 -5.08 12.38 -27.49
CA ASP A 35 -3.73 11.99 -27.88
C ASP A 35 -3.55 10.46 -27.93
N ARG A 36 -4.46 9.68 -27.33
CA ARG A 36 -4.45 8.20 -27.29
C ARG A 36 -3.11 7.58 -26.85
N ILE A 37 -2.30 8.34 -26.13
CA ILE A 37 -1.01 7.90 -25.58
C ILE A 37 -1.28 6.91 -24.44
N ARG A 38 -0.55 5.78 -24.45
CA ARG A 38 -0.62 4.77 -23.38
C ARG A 38 -0.04 5.32 -22.08
N ASN A 39 -0.65 4.95 -20.95
CA ASN A 39 -0.20 5.42 -19.63
C ASN A 39 1.25 4.96 -19.32
N ASP A 40 1.67 3.80 -19.82
CA ASP A 40 3.02 3.28 -19.60
C ASP A 40 4.10 4.16 -20.26
N VAL A 41 3.79 4.73 -21.43
CA VAL A 41 4.69 5.68 -22.12
C VAL A 41 4.84 6.96 -21.30
N ILE A 42 3.74 7.45 -20.71
CA ILE A 42 3.76 8.62 -19.83
C ILE A 42 4.61 8.33 -18.58
N ARG A 43 4.42 7.17 -17.95
CA ARG A 43 5.22 6.74 -16.79
C ARG A 43 6.71 6.62 -17.13
N GLN A 44 7.04 6.03 -18.28
CA GLN A 44 8.41 5.90 -18.75
C GLN A 44 9.07 7.27 -18.96
N LYS A 45 8.34 8.24 -19.53
CA LYS A 45 8.83 9.62 -19.73
C LYS A 45 9.23 10.29 -18.41
N PHE A 46 8.53 10.00 -17.32
CA PHE A 46 8.86 10.50 -15.99
C PHE A 46 9.80 9.60 -15.18
N GLY A 47 10.13 8.40 -15.67
CA GLY A 47 10.87 7.40 -14.90
C GLY A 47 10.14 6.93 -13.63
N VAL A 48 8.80 7.06 -13.59
CA VAL A 48 8.00 6.73 -12.40
C VAL A 48 7.53 5.27 -12.47
N SER A 49 7.87 4.51 -11.44
CA SER A 49 7.31 3.16 -11.24
C SER A 49 5.86 3.24 -10.74
N PRO A 50 4.99 2.27 -11.09
CA PRO A 50 3.61 2.27 -10.62
C PRO A 50 3.52 2.38 -9.08
N ILE A 51 2.64 3.27 -8.60
CA ILE A 51 2.41 3.52 -7.17
C ILE A 51 2.17 2.25 -6.33
N ALA A 52 1.45 1.27 -6.88
CA ALA A 52 1.20 -0.01 -6.23
C ALA A 52 2.50 -0.78 -5.96
N GLY A 53 3.43 -0.79 -6.93
CA GLY A 53 4.76 -1.38 -6.75
C GLY A 53 5.54 -0.66 -5.65
N LYS A 54 5.47 0.67 -5.60
CA LYS A 54 6.14 1.45 -4.55
C LYS A 54 5.55 1.20 -3.16
N MET A 55 4.24 1.05 -3.05
CA MET A 55 3.56 0.68 -1.81
C MET A 55 3.97 -0.72 -1.35
N GLY A 56 4.09 -1.67 -2.27
CA GLY A 56 4.60 -3.01 -1.99
C GLY A 56 6.03 -2.97 -1.46
N GLU A 57 6.91 -2.22 -2.11
CA GLU A 57 8.31 -2.07 -1.69
C GLU A 57 8.45 -1.49 -0.28
N VAL A 58 7.67 -0.45 0.05
CA VAL A 58 7.67 0.16 1.39
C VAL A 58 7.21 -0.85 2.47
N ARG A 59 6.15 -1.61 2.18
CA ARG A 59 5.68 -2.67 3.08
C ARG A 59 6.70 -3.78 3.26
N LEU A 60 7.38 -4.20 2.19
CA LEU A 60 8.43 -5.21 2.27
C LEU A 60 9.66 -4.71 3.04
N ARG A 61 10.02 -3.43 2.92
CA ARG A 61 11.07 -2.83 3.76
C ARG A 61 10.69 -2.87 5.24
N LEU A 62 9.45 -2.50 5.59
CA LEU A 62 8.96 -2.61 6.97
C LEU A 62 9.01 -4.06 7.44
N TYR A 63 8.48 -4.99 6.64
CA TYR A 63 8.48 -6.41 6.97
C TYR A 63 9.90 -6.93 7.22
N GLY A 64 10.85 -6.61 6.34
CA GLY A 64 12.26 -6.95 6.54
C GLY A 64 12.87 -6.29 7.78
N HIS A 65 12.47 -5.06 8.11
CA HIS A 65 12.88 -4.40 9.35
C HIS A 65 12.35 -5.11 10.59
N VAL A 66 11.09 -5.56 10.57
CA VAL A 66 10.50 -6.36 11.66
C VAL A 66 11.23 -7.70 11.81
N LEU A 67 11.50 -8.41 10.70
CA LEU A 67 12.20 -9.69 10.73
C LEU A 67 13.64 -9.59 11.28
N ARG A 68 14.37 -8.52 10.95
CA ARG A 68 15.71 -8.24 11.47
C ARG A 68 15.71 -7.72 12.92
N GLY A 69 14.55 -7.39 13.46
CA GLY A 69 14.40 -6.94 14.85
C GLY A 69 14.62 -8.07 15.86
N LYS A 70 14.80 -7.69 17.12
CA LYS A 70 14.91 -8.63 18.24
C LYS A 70 13.62 -9.46 18.39
N GLU A 71 13.75 -10.74 18.76
CA GLU A 71 12.64 -11.66 19.00
C GLU A 71 11.61 -11.08 19.98
N ASP A 72 12.08 -10.53 21.09
CA ASP A 72 11.22 -9.97 22.14
C ASP A 72 10.57 -8.62 21.76
N SER A 73 10.83 -8.11 20.56
CA SER A 73 10.25 -6.83 20.15
C SER A 73 8.74 -6.98 19.92
N VAL A 74 7.95 -6.05 20.45
CA VAL A 74 6.49 -6.02 20.32
C VAL A 74 6.02 -6.18 18.87
N ARG A 75 6.79 -5.64 17.91
CA ARG A 75 6.48 -5.74 16.47
C ARG A 75 6.61 -7.15 15.92
N LYS A 76 7.59 -7.93 16.39
CA LYS A 76 7.84 -9.30 15.94
C LYS A 76 6.88 -10.28 16.61
N ILE A 77 6.66 -10.11 17.92
CA ILE A 77 5.60 -10.81 18.66
C ILE A 77 4.23 -10.56 18.01
N GLY A 78 3.90 -9.30 17.69
CA GLY A 78 2.62 -8.94 17.06
C GLY A 78 2.46 -9.49 15.64
N LEU A 79 3.57 -9.71 14.91
CA LEU A 79 3.55 -10.34 13.58
C LEU A 79 3.25 -11.85 13.68
N GLU A 80 3.79 -12.52 14.70
CA GLU A 80 3.62 -13.96 14.95
C GLU A 80 2.35 -14.29 15.74
N LEU A 81 1.72 -13.29 16.36
CA LEU A 81 0.52 -13.45 17.17
C LEU A 81 -0.66 -13.93 16.31
N GLY A 82 -0.89 -15.23 16.30
CA GLY A 82 -2.12 -15.83 15.81
C GLY A 82 -3.24 -15.62 16.82
N VAL A 83 -4.19 -14.72 16.53
CA VAL A 83 -5.40 -14.58 17.35
C VAL A 83 -6.26 -15.82 17.15
N SER A 84 -6.24 -16.74 18.13
CA SER A 84 -7.08 -17.93 18.11
C SER A 84 -8.54 -17.56 18.37
N GLY A 85 -9.45 -17.94 17.47
CA GLY A 85 -10.89 -17.76 17.66
C GLY A 85 -11.65 -17.62 16.33
N LYS A 86 -12.95 -17.96 16.35
CA LYS A 86 -13.84 -17.65 15.22
C LYS A 86 -14.19 -16.17 15.28
N TRP A 87 -13.98 -15.44 14.18
CA TRP A 87 -14.46 -14.08 14.05
C TRP A 87 -16.00 -14.09 14.17
N PRO A 88 -16.58 -13.42 15.18
CA PRO A 88 -18.03 -13.33 15.26
C PRO A 88 -18.56 -12.60 14.04
N ARG A 89 -19.64 -13.11 13.45
CA ARG A 89 -20.34 -12.42 12.36
C ARG A 89 -20.85 -11.07 12.89
N GLY A 90 -20.44 -9.98 12.22
CA GLY A 90 -20.90 -8.63 12.54
C GLY A 90 -19.76 -7.69 12.96
N ARG A 91 -20.13 -6.50 13.43
CA ARG A 91 -19.18 -5.46 13.84
C ARG A 91 -18.40 -5.92 15.10
N PRO A 92 -17.05 -5.85 15.10
CA PRO A 92 -16.26 -6.16 16.28
C PRO A 92 -16.67 -5.28 17.46
N LYS A 93 -16.88 -5.89 18.64
CA LYS A 93 -17.08 -5.14 19.89
C LYS A 93 -15.73 -4.49 20.27
N GLN A 94 -15.73 -3.20 20.61
CA GLN A 94 -14.56 -2.57 21.22
C GLN A 94 -14.35 -3.19 22.61
N ARG A 95 -13.44 -4.13 22.72
CA ARG A 95 -12.96 -4.67 24.00
C ARG A 95 -11.43 -4.68 23.94
N TRP A 96 -10.81 -4.17 24.99
CA TRP A 96 -9.38 -4.33 25.20
C TRP A 96 -9.11 -5.78 25.62
N LEU A 97 -7.95 -6.32 25.23
CA LEU A 97 -7.44 -7.58 25.76
C LEU A 97 -7.18 -7.37 27.25
N VAL A 98 -7.84 -8.16 28.10
CA VAL A 98 -7.52 -8.35 29.52
C VAL A 98 -6.69 -9.62 29.63
#